data_AF-A0A535SIZ2-F1
#
_entry.id   AF-A0A535SIZ2-F1
#
_cell.length_a   1.000
_cell.length_b   1.000
_cell.length_c   1.000
_cell.angle_alpha   90.00
_cell.angle_beta   90.00
_cell.angle_gamma   90.00
#
_symmetry.space_group_name_H-M   'P 1'
#
loop_
_entity.id
_entity.type
_entity.pdbx_description
1 polymer ?
#
loop_
_entity_poly.entity_id
_entity_poly.type
_entity_poly.pdbx_seq_one_letter_code
_entity_poly.pdbx_strand_id
1 'polypeptide(L)'
;MQRRRSCYGIVSEVDGSTLLFFRDPLLSASTGANALLELAFESSEQTRVLRATVLARAEGQGLWLAVPNTRFAREVRERGLSPRKGRRLAVDESIRLKRVGGSEYMVRLFDISMGGARIGGGLPGQLVRGNAVVLTLPAPEGGRA
;
A
#
# COMPACT_ATOMS: atom_id res chain seq x y z
N MET A 1 0.19 2.57 18.58
CA MET A 1 0.83 3.81 18.06
C MET A 1 1.93 3.42 17.08
N GLN A 2 1.67 3.49 15.77
CA GLN A 2 2.63 3.06 14.73
C GLN A 2 3.63 4.19 14.50
N ARG A 3 4.89 4.01 14.89
CA ARG A 3 5.95 5.02 14.71
C ARG A 3 6.24 5.17 13.22
N ARG A 4 5.88 6.31 12.63
CA ARG A 4 6.32 6.67 11.27
C ARG A 4 7.82 6.95 11.29
N ARG A 5 8.54 6.34 10.36
CA ARG A 5 9.97 6.59 10.12
C ARG A 5 10.16 6.89 8.64
N SER A 6 11.00 7.88 8.34
CA SER A 6 11.28 8.33 6.98
C SER A 6 12.76 8.09 6.68
N CYS A 7 13.06 7.54 5.51
CA CYS A 7 14.42 7.40 5.02
C CYS A 7 14.44 7.47 3.49
N TYR A 8 15.62 7.72 2.92
CA TYR A 8 15.85 7.55 1.50
C TYR A 8 15.98 6.05 1.16
N GLY A 9 15.58 5.70 -0.07
CA GLY A 9 15.60 4.32 -0.54
C GLY A 9 15.85 4.22 -2.03
N ILE A 10 16.25 3.02 -2.46
CA ILE A 10 16.50 2.70 -3.87
C ILE A 10 15.38 1.80 -4.36
N VAL A 11 14.90 2.06 -5.58
CA VAL A 11 13.90 1.23 -6.28
C VAL A 11 14.62 0.43 -7.37
N SER A 12 14.37 -0.88 -7.43
CA SER A 12 14.92 -1.75 -8.47
C SER A 12 13.87 -2.76 -8.95
N GLU A 13 13.99 -3.22 -10.18
CA GLU A 13 13.15 -4.29 -10.74
C GLU A 13 14.02 -5.55 -10.83
N VAL A 14 13.58 -6.65 -10.20
CA VAL A 14 14.28 -7.94 -10.17
C VAL A 14 13.24 -9.05 -10.31
N ASP A 15 13.39 -9.93 -11.28
CA ASP A 15 12.54 -11.12 -11.51
C ASP A 15 11.02 -10.84 -11.45
N GLY A 16 10.57 -9.79 -12.13
CA GLY A 16 9.14 -9.43 -12.15
C GLY A 16 8.60 -8.87 -10.82
N SER A 17 9.50 -8.53 -9.89
CA SER A 17 9.18 -7.87 -8.62
C SER A 17 9.84 -6.51 -8.53
N THR A 18 9.20 -5.59 -7.82
CA THR A 18 9.86 -4.34 -7.42
C THR A 18 10.53 -4.58 -6.06
N LEU A 19 11.83 -4.32 -5.99
CA LEU A 19 12.58 -4.30 -4.73
C LEU A 19 12.80 -2.86 -4.29
N LEU A 20 12.64 -2.64 -2.98
CA LEU A 20 12.91 -1.37 -2.32
C LEU A 20 13.90 -1.61 -1.20
N PHE A 21 14.97 -0.81 -1.15
CA PHE A 21 15.84 -0.76 0.02
C PHE A 21 15.41 0.39 0.93
N PHE A 22 15.02 0.07 2.17
CA PHE A 22 14.67 1.05 3.20
C PHE A 22 15.82 1.18 4.19
N ARG A 23 16.60 2.26 4.07
CA ARG A 23 17.79 2.52 4.91
C ARG A 23 17.39 3.07 6.28
N ASP A 24 17.09 2.18 7.22
CA ASP A 24 17.00 2.50 8.65
C ASP A 24 17.66 1.38 9.47
N PRO A 25 18.87 1.61 10.03
CA PRO A 25 19.59 0.58 10.78
C PRO A 25 18.91 0.20 12.10
N LEU A 26 18.06 1.09 12.63
CA LEU A 26 17.34 0.88 13.88
C LEU A 26 15.96 0.24 13.68
N LEU A 27 15.50 0.13 12.43
CA LEU A 27 14.24 -0.52 12.12
C LEU A 27 14.39 -2.03 12.22
N SER A 28 13.64 -2.63 13.15
CA SER A 28 13.60 -4.07 13.33
C SER A 28 12.26 -4.60 12.82
N ALA A 29 12.31 -5.46 11.81
CA ALA A 29 11.17 -6.22 11.29
C ALA A 29 11.65 -7.62 10.88
N SER A 30 10.81 -8.63 11.08
CA SER A 30 11.12 -10.00 10.69
C SER A 30 10.98 -10.20 9.19
N THR A 31 11.79 -11.09 8.61
CA THR A 31 11.56 -11.59 7.24
C THR A 31 10.15 -12.17 7.13
N GLY A 32 9.47 -11.87 6.03
CA GLY A 32 8.07 -12.21 5.79
C GLY A 32 7.05 -11.23 6.39
N ALA A 33 7.48 -10.27 7.22
CA ALA A 33 6.58 -9.26 7.76
C ALA A 33 6.00 -8.36 6.66
N ASN A 34 4.73 -8.01 6.78
CA ASN A 34 4.09 -7.01 5.92
C ASN A 34 4.52 -5.60 6.33
N ALA A 35 4.77 -4.74 5.33
CA ALA A 35 5.08 -3.34 5.51
C ALA A 35 4.13 -2.46 4.67
N LEU A 36 3.67 -1.36 5.27
CA LEU A 36 3.00 -0.27 4.58
C LEU A 36 3.99 0.87 4.38
N LEU A 37 4.15 1.31 3.14
CA LEU A 37 5.07 2.37 2.76
C LEU A 37 4.29 3.57 2.24
N GLU A 38 4.57 4.76 2.77
CA GLU A 38 4.21 6.04 2.16
C GLU A 38 5.50 6.63 1.58
N LEU A 39 5.55 6.73 0.25
CA LEU A 39 6.68 7.23 -0.50
C LEU A 39 6.38 8.66 -0.97
N ALA A 40 7.32 9.57 -0.74
CA ALA A 40 7.36 10.90 -1.32
C ALA A 40 8.58 11.01 -2.24
N PHE A 41 8.51 11.90 -3.22
CA PHE A 41 9.56 12.07 -4.23
C PHE A 41 10.09 13.48 -4.09
N GLU A 42 11.41 13.63 -4.02
CA GLU A 42 12.03 14.94 -3.82
C GLU A 42 11.66 15.94 -4.91
N SER A 43 11.48 15.47 -6.15
CA SER A 43 11.07 16.28 -7.29
C SER A 43 9.56 16.46 -7.43
N SER A 44 8.75 15.96 -6.48
CA SER A 44 7.30 15.95 -6.64
C SER A 44 6.49 15.85 -5.34
N GLU A 45 5.45 16.66 -5.24
CA GLU A 45 4.39 16.53 -4.22
C GLU A 45 3.56 15.24 -4.34
N GLN A 46 3.84 14.40 -5.34
CA GLN A 46 3.19 13.13 -5.50
C GLN A 46 3.62 12.13 -4.42
N THR A 47 2.64 11.56 -3.73
CA THR A 47 2.86 10.46 -2.79
C THR A 47 2.36 9.13 -3.37
N ARG A 48 2.98 8.03 -2.94
CA ARG A 48 2.54 6.66 -3.25
C ARG A 48 2.44 5.83 -2.00
N VAL A 49 1.35 5.07 -1.91
CA VAL A 49 1.18 4.04 -0.91
C VAL A 49 1.47 2.69 -1.54
N LEU A 50 2.41 1.95 -0.96
CA LEU A 50 2.74 0.59 -1.37
C LEU A 50 2.59 -0.37 -0.20
N ARG A 51 2.20 -1.59 -0.53
CA ARG A 51 2.36 -2.74 0.35
C ARG A 51 3.62 -3.49 -0.08
N ALA A 52 4.43 -3.83 0.90
CA ALA A 52 5.61 -4.63 0.67
C ALA A 52 5.71 -5.75 1.71
N THR A 53 6.56 -6.73 1.42
CA THR A 53 6.96 -7.79 2.35
C THR A 53 8.45 -7.64 2.63
N VAL A 54 8.86 -7.78 3.88
CA VAL A 54 10.29 -7.81 4.23
C VAL A 54 10.90 -9.08 3.66
N LEU A 55 11.79 -8.94 2.67
CA LEU A 55 12.53 -10.06 2.10
C LEU A 55 13.72 -10.45 2.96
N ALA A 56 14.48 -9.44 3.37
CA ALA A 56 15.71 -9.65 4.12
C ALA A 56 16.07 -8.40 4.92
N ARG A 57 16.85 -8.62 5.98
CA ARG A 57 17.52 -7.56 6.72
C ARG A 57 18.96 -7.45 6.23
N ALA A 58 19.37 -6.24 5.87
CA ALA A 58 20.78 -5.91 5.71
C ALA A 58 21.28 -5.43 7.08
N GLU A 59 22.03 -6.27 7.80
CA GLU A 59 22.48 -5.99 9.16
C GLU A 59 23.19 -4.63 9.25
N GLY A 60 22.79 -3.83 10.24
CA GLY A 60 23.33 -2.48 10.46
C GLY A 60 23.02 -1.46 9.36
N GLN A 61 22.21 -1.78 8.34
CA GLN A 61 21.95 -0.90 7.21
C GLN A 61 20.46 -0.62 6.96
N GLY A 62 19.60 -1.65 7.01
CA GLY A 62 18.18 -1.49 6.70
C GLY A 62 17.46 -2.76 6.26
N LEU A 63 16.37 -2.59 5.51
CA LEU A 63 15.49 -3.66 5.05
C LEU A 63 15.41 -3.70 3.52
N TRP A 64 15.47 -4.91 2.97
CA TRP A 64 15.03 -5.19 1.62
C TRP A 64 13.55 -5.56 1.62
N LEU A 65 12.76 -4.87 0.81
CA LEU A 65 11.31 -4.99 0.74
C LEU A 65 10.89 -5.39 -0.68
N ALA A 66 10.03 -6.41 -0.80
CA ALA A 66 9.40 -6.81 -2.06
C ALA A 66 8.00 -6.20 -2.18
N VAL A 67 7.74 -5.54 -3.31
CA VAL A 67 6.40 -5.14 -3.72
C VAL A 67 5.94 -6.11 -4.81
N PRO A 68 4.74 -6.71 -4.71
CA PRO A 68 4.31 -7.87 -5.49
C PRO A 68 3.96 -7.58 -6.96
N ASN A 69 4.45 -6.47 -7.54
CA ASN A 69 4.38 -6.21 -8.98
C ASN A 69 5.45 -5.18 -9.42
N THR A 70 5.75 -5.17 -10.72
CA THR A 70 6.70 -4.23 -11.35
C THR A 70 6.07 -2.88 -11.70
N ARG A 71 4.76 -2.72 -11.56
CA ARG A 71 4.04 -1.52 -12.02
C ARG A 71 4.62 -0.25 -11.41
N PHE A 72 4.93 -0.27 -10.12
CA PHE A 72 5.50 0.89 -9.43
C PHE A 72 6.90 1.23 -9.97
N ALA A 73 7.83 0.28 -10.03
CA ALA A 73 9.17 0.52 -10.57
C ALA A 73 9.12 1.07 -12.01
N ARG A 74 8.23 0.51 -12.84
CA ARG A 74 7.99 0.99 -14.20
C ARG A 74 7.46 2.42 -14.25
N GLU A 75 6.46 2.76 -13.42
CA GLU A 75 5.92 4.13 -13.34
C GLU A 75 6.99 5.15 -12.95
N VAL A 76 7.86 4.80 -11.99
CA VAL A 76 8.97 5.66 -11.55
C VAL A 76 10.00 5.84 -12.67
N ARG A 77 10.35 4.78 -13.41
CA ARG A 77 11.38 4.80 -14.46
C ARG A 77 10.95 5.54 -15.73
N GLU A 78 9.74 5.31 -16.22
CA GLU A 78 9.39 5.66 -17.61
C GLU A 78 8.61 6.96 -17.76
N ARG A 79 7.66 7.23 -16.86
CA ARG A 79 6.66 8.31 -17.05
C ARG A 79 6.67 9.34 -15.94
N GLY A 80 7.40 9.06 -14.87
CA GLY A 80 7.12 9.65 -13.58
C GLY A 80 5.73 9.26 -13.08
N LEU A 81 5.47 9.61 -11.84
CA LEU A 81 4.20 9.32 -11.21
C LEU A 81 3.08 10.19 -11.78
N SER A 82 2.01 9.57 -12.29
CA SER A 82 0.83 10.33 -12.73
C SER A 82 0.30 11.21 -11.60
N PRO A 83 -0.03 12.49 -11.88
CA PRO A 83 -0.51 13.41 -10.88
C PRO A 83 -1.83 12.93 -10.29
N ARG A 84 -1.95 13.00 -8.96
CA ARG A 84 -3.17 12.73 -8.21
C ARG A 84 -3.78 14.04 -7.73
N LYS A 85 -5.12 14.13 -7.75
CA LYS A 85 -5.89 15.27 -7.23
C LYS A 85 -5.81 15.46 -5.71
N GLY A 86 -5.17 14.54 -4.98
CA GLY A 86 -5.02 14.62 -3.54
C GLY A 86 -4.19 13.48 -2.96
N ARG A 87 -3.73 13.67 -1.71
CA ARG A 87 -2.99 12.68 -0.93
C ARG A 87 -3.84 11.44 -0.69
N ARG A 88 -3.19 10.26 -0.69
CA ARG A 88 -3.82 9.02 -0.21
C ARG A 88 -3.16 8.59 1.10
N LEU A 89 -3.96 8.12 2.04
CA LEU A 89 -3.50 7.58 3.32
C LEU A 89 -3.44 6.06 3.23
N ALA A 90 -2.31 5.48 3.63
CA ALA A 90 -2.16 4.04 3.71
C ALA A 90 -3.07 3.46 4.80
N VAL A 91 -3.72 2.34 4.49
CA VAL A 91 -4.61 1.62 5.39
C VAL A 91 -4.30 0.13 5.28
N ASP A 92 -4.53 -0.61 6.37
CA ASP A 92 -4.43 -2.07 6.37
C ASP A 92 -5.59 -2.69 7.13
N GLU A 93 -6.80 -2.39 6.67
CA GLU A 93 -8.04 -2.76 7.34
C GLU A 93 -8.89 -3.69 6.48
N SER A 94 -9.56 -4.64 7.13
CA SER A 94 -10.58 -5.46 6.47
C SER A 94 -11.91 -4.71 6.50
N ILE A 95 -12.54 -4.56 5.33
CA ILE A 95 -13.79 -3.79 5.17
C ILE A 95 -14.84 -4.63 4.45
N ARG A 96 -16.10 -4.23 4.59
CA ARG A 96 -17.20 -4.81 3.84
C ARG A 96 -17.39 -4.07 2.52
N LEU A 97 -17.51 -4.84 1.44
CA LEU A 97 -17.92 -4.37 0.12
C LEU A 97 -19.29 -4.94 -0.20
N LYS A 98 -20.26 -4.06 -0.47
CA LYS A 98 -21.59 -4.44 -0.91
C LYS A 98 -21.84 -3.95 -2.34
N ARG A 99 -22.25 -4.87 -3.21
CA ARG A 99 -22.73 -4.51 -4.55
C ARG A 99 -24.16 -3.99 -4.49
N VAL A 100 -24.51 -3.06 -5.38
CA VAL A 100 -25.92 -2.67 -5.55
C VAL A 100 -26.72 -3.91 -5.97
N GLY A 101 -27.73 -4.27 -5.16
CA GLY A 101 -28.59 -5.44 -5.39
C GLY A 101 -27.89 -6.80 -5.25
N GLY A 102 -26.70 -6.88 -4.64
CA GLY A 102 -25.92 -8.12 -4.56
C GLY A 102 -25.37 -8.44 -3.18
N SER A 103 -24.60 -9.53 -3.11
CA SER A 103 -23.96 -10.03 -1.89
C SER A 103 -22.90 -9.08 -1.33
N GLU A 104 -22.57 -9.30 -0.07
CA GLU A 104 -21.51 -8.61 0.66
C GLU A 104 -20.25 -9.48 0.70
N TYR A 105 -19.09 -8.82 0.61
CA TYR A 105 -17.78 -9.46 0.56
C TYR A 105 -16.83 -8.77 1.54
N MET A 106 -15.98 -9.55 2.20
CA MET A 106 -14.86 -9.01 2.96
C MET A 106 -13.68 -8.76 2.01
N VAL A 107 -13.17 -7.54 2.00
CA VAL A 107 -12.03 -7.12 1.17
C VAL A 107 -11.03 -6.35 2.03
N ARG A 108 -9.79 -6.24 1.57
CA ARG A 108 -8.76 -5.42 2.21
C ARG A 108 -8.78 -4.00 1.64
N LEU A 109 -8.82 -3.00 2.51
CA LEU A 109 -8.62 -1.60 2.18
C LEU A 109 -7.12 -1.28 2.24
N PHE A 110 -6.54 -0.83 1.13
CA PHE A 110 -5.11 -0.54 1.02
C PHE A 110 -4.78 0.95 1.19
N ASP A 111 -5.64 1.82 0.69
CA ASP A 111 -5.51 3.27 0.88
C ASP A 111 -6.80 4.01 0.52
N ILE A 112 -6.93 5.21 1.09
CA ILE A 112 -8.07 6.11 0.89
C ILE A 112 -7.61 7.52 0.52
N SER A 113 -8.43 8.23 -0.24
CA SER A 113 -8.35 9.68 -0.43
C SER A 113 -9.73 10.27 -0.57
N MET A 114 -9.82 11.60 -0.62
CA MET A 114 -11.06 12.32 -0.91
C MET A 114 -11.72 11.89 -2.23
N GLY A 115 -10.94 11.39 -3.19
CA GLY A 115 -11.43 10.94 -4.50
C GLY A 115 -11.76 9.44 -4.59
N GLY A 116 -11.54 8.66 -3.53
CA GLY A 116 -11.90 7.24 -3.50
C GLY A 116 -10.89 6.33 -2.79
N ALA A 117 -11.14 5.03 -2.85
CA ALA A 117 -10.40 3.99 -2.13
C ALA A 117 -9.71 3.00 -3.08
N ARG A 118 -8.65 2.33 -2.61
CA ARG A 118 -8.07 1.15 -3.27
C ARG A 118 -8.33 -0.06 -2.39
N ILE A 119 -8.95 -1.07 -2.97
CA ILE A 119 -9.28 -2.34 -2.31
C ILE A 119 -8.65 -3.50 -3.07
N GLY A 120 -8.46 -4.62 -2.39
CA GLY A 120 -7.99 -5.87 -2.97
C GLY A 120 -8.06 -7.01 -1.97
N GLY A 121 -7.57 -8.20 -2.35
CA GLY A 121 -7.66 -9.40 -1.53
C GLY A 121 -9.11 -9.88 -1.38
N GLY A 122 -9.50 -10.90 -2.15
CA GLY A 122 -10.84 -11.46 -2.07
C GLY A 122 -11.92 -10.70 -2.86
N LEU A 123 -11.53 -9.98 -3.92
CA LEU A 123 -12.52 -9.38 -4.82
C LEU A 123 -13.30 -10.47 -5.57
N PRO A 124 -14.65 -10.40 -5.63
CA PRO A 124 -15.44 -11.37 -6.38
C PRO A 124 -15.19 -11.20 -7.88
N GLY A 125 -15.06 -12.31 -8.61
CA GLY A 125 -14.74 -12.30 -10.05
C GLY A 125 -15.79 -11.58 -10.91
N GLN A 126 -17.01 -11.42 -10.41
CA GLN A 126 -18.09 -10.68 -11.07
C GLN A 126 -17.97 -9.16 -10.91
N LEU A 127 -17.03 -8.65 -10.13
CA LEU A 127 -16.81 -7.21 -9.98
C LEU A 127 -15.99 -6.70 -11.16
N VAL A 128 -16.61 -5.89 -12.02
CA VAL A 128 -15.97 -5.31 -13.20
C VAL A 128 -15.90 -3.79 -13.09
N ARG A 129 -15.04 -3.19 -13.91
CA ARG A 129 -14.89 -1.74 -13.99
C ARG A 129 -16.25 -1.08 -14.26
N GLY A 130 -16.58 -0.03 -13.50
CA GLY A 130 -17.83 0.71 -13.63
C GLY A 130 -18.95 0.24 -12.70
N ASN A 131 -18.81 -0.89 -12.01
CA ASN A 131 -19.79 -1.30 -11.00
C ASN A 131 -19.82 -0.34 -9.81
N ALA A 132 -21.02 0.11 -9.44
CA ALA A 132 -21.24 0.84 -8.20
C ALA A 132 -21.20 -0.11 -7.00
N VAL A 133 -20.45 0.27 -5.96
CA VAL A 133 -20.31 -0.49 -4.72
C VAL A 133 -20.36 0.45 -3.53
N VAL A 134 -20.81 -0.07 -2.39
CA VAL A 134 -20.74 0.59 -1.09
C VAL A 134 -19.63 -0.07 -0.28
N LEU A 135 -18.75 0.74 0.28
CA LEU A 135 -17.69 0.29 1.17
C LEU A 135 -18.04 0.70 2.60
N THR A 136 -18.00 -0.24 3.52
CA THR A 136 -18.31 -0.01 4.94
C THR A 136 -17.10 -0.39 5.77
N LEU A 137 -16.50 0.61 6.42
CA LEU A 137 -15.52 0.39 7.47
C LEU A 137 -16.22 -0.28 8.66
N PRO A 138 -15.59 -1.28 9.31
CA PRO A 138 -16.09 -1.76 10.58
C PRO A 138 -16.13 -0.59 11.57
N ALA A 139 -17.15 -0.55 12.43
CA ALA A 139 -17.14 0.37 13.56
C ALA A 139 -15.86 0.08 14.39
N PRO A 140 -15.19 1.10 14.93
CA PRO A 140 -14.11 0.85 15.87
C PRO A 140 -14.66 -0.02 16.98
N GLU A 141 -14.03 -1.17 17.24
CA GLU A 141 -14.37 -1.97 18.40
C GLU A 141 -14.27 -1.05 19.62
N GLY A 142 -15.35 -0.96 20.40
CA GLY A 142 -15.46 0.00 21.50
C GLY A 142 -14.25 -0.08 22.43
N GLY A 143 -13.38 0.92 22.35
CA GLY A 143 -12.22 1.10 23.21
C GLY A 143 -12.32 2.46 23.90
N ARG A 144 -12.41 2.42 25.23
CA ARG A 144 -12.51 3.54 26.16
C ARG A 144 -11.57 4.70 25.83
N ALA A 145 -12.07 5.91 26.06
CA ALA A 145 -11.26 7.11 26.32
C ALA A 145 -10.33 6.89 27.53
#